data_AF-A0A443LN81-F1
#
_entry.id   AF-A0A443LN81-F1
#
_cell.length_a   1.000
_cell.length_b   1.000
_cell.length_c   1.000
_cell.angle_alpha   90.00
_cell.angle_beta   90.00
_cell.angle_gamma   90.00
#
_symmetry.space_group_name_H-M   'P 1'
#
loop_
_entity.id
_entity.type
_entity.pdbx_description
1 polymer ?
#
loop_
_entity_poly.entity_id
_entity_poly.type
_entity_poly.pdbx_seq_one_letter_code
_entity_poly.pdbx_strand_id
1 'polypeptide(L)'
;MDVTEVTLATAAKIRGKIEPAGKIVVVDQTVYRHLKESGAIGATAPQSVADAVLEDRTMLERTIAEQSAVIDALTDELKAMETRADEAEAQRDLLQGRVLDLQAQTAPGAADAPVSHDAEATKSTPPKKARGSQKG
;
A
#
# COMPACT_ATOMS: atom_id res chain seq x y z
N MET A 1 -38.88 -0.58 15.00
CA MET A 1 -38.46 -1.03 16.34
C MET A 1 -38.46 -2.55 16.28
N ASP A 2 -37.30 -3.16 16.38
CA ASP A 2 -37.17 -4.61 16.33
C ASP A 2 -37.63 -5.18 17.67
N VAL A 3 -38.68 -5.99 17.64
CA VAL A 3 -39.27 -6.62 18.82
C VAL A 3 -39.05 -8.13 18.74
N THR A 4 -38.83 -8.74 19.90
CA THR A 4 -38.52 -10.17 20.02
C THR A 4 -39.47 -10.80 21.02
N GLU A 5 -40.04 -11.92 20.61
CA GLU A 5 -40.88 -12.76 21.46
C GLU A 5 -39.99 -13.71 22.28
N VAL A 6 -40.12 -13.68 23.61
CA VAL A 6 -39.35 -14.53 24.52
C VAL A 6 -40.22 -15.18 25.57
N THR A 7 -39.86 -16.41 25.93
CA THR A 7 -40.46 -17.13 27.06
C THR A 7 -39.62 -16.92 28.32
N LEU A 8 -40.25 -16.42 29.38
CA LEU A 8 -39.58 -16.21 30.66
C LEU A 8 -39.30 -17.55 31.35
N ALA A 9 -38.04 -17.80 31.71
CA ALA A 9 -37.65 -18.92 32.57
C ALA A 9 -37.94 -18.64 34.04
N THR A 10 -37.86 -17.38 34.46
CA THR A 10 -38.17 -16.93 35.83
C THR A 10 -39.06 -15.69 35.80
N ALA A 11 -39.74 -15.39 36.92
CA ALA A 11 -40.52 -14.15 37.01
C ALA A 11 -39.60 -12.93 36.84
N ALA A 12 -40.01 -11.95 36.04
CA ALA A 12 -39.17 -10.80 35.68
C ALA A 12 -39.98 -9.50 35.61
N LYS A 13 -39.35 -8.37 35.96
CA LYS A 13 -39.98 -7.06 35.87
C LYS A 13 -39.80 -6.48 34.46
N ILE A 14 -40.89 -6.37 33.70
CA ILE A 14 -40.90 -5.82 32.35
C ILE A 14 -41.81 -4.60 32.34
N ARG A 15 -41.27 -3.44 31.93
CA ARG A 15 -42.00 -2.17 31.83
C ARG A 15 -42.83 -1.85 33.09
N GLY A 16 -42.24 -2.10 34.26
CA GLY A 16 -42.87 -1.82 35.56
C GLY A 16 -43.78 -2.91 36.11
N LYS A 17 -44.13 -3.95 35.33
CA LYS A 17 -44.97 -5.07 35.78
C LYS A 17 -44.13 -6.32 36.00
N ILE A 18 -44.46 -7.12 37.02
CA ILE A 18 -43.83 -8.43 37.22
C ILE A 18 -44.60 -9.44 36.38
N GLU A 19 -43.89 -10.06 35.44
CA GLU A 19 -44.41 -11.10 34.58
C GLU A 19 -44.01 -12.47 35.14
N PRO A 20 -44.92 -13.46 35.20
CA PRO A 20 -44.62 -14.77 35.76
C PRO A 20 -43.73 -15.60 34.83
N ALA A 21 -43.02 -16.57 35.43
CA ALA A 21 -42.30 -17.59 34.68
C ALA A 21 -43.24 -18.36 33.73
N GLY A 22 -42.72 -18.80 32.59
CA GLY A 22 -43.47 -19.48 31.53
C GLY A 22 -44.29 -18.55 30.64
N LYS A 23 -44.42 -17.26 30.97
CA LYS A 23 -45.12 -16.29 30.12
C LYS A 23 -44.30 -15.94 28.89
N ILE A 24 -44.97 -15.87 27.74
CA ILE A 24 -44.41 -15.33 26.51
C ILE A 24 -44.66 -13.82 26.47
N VAL A 25 -43.61 -13.05 26.23
CA VAL A 25 -43.63 -11.59 26.22
C VAL A 25 -42.91 -11.07 24.99
N VAL A 26 -43.46 -10.02 24.38
CA VAL A 26 -42.83 -9.31 23.27
C VAL A 26 -42.09 -8.11 23.86
N VAL A 27 -40.77 -8.10 23.69
CA VAL A 27 -39.88 -7.09 24.28
C VAL A 27 -39.03 -6.43 23.20
N ASP A 28 -38.58 -5.21 23.45
CA ASP A 28 -37.55 -4.57 22.63
C ASP A 28 -36.16 -5.16 22.93
N GLN A 29 -35.19 -4.88 22.06
CA GLN A 29 -33.82 -5.42 22.16
C GLN A 29 -33.12 -5.07 23.48
N THR A 30 -33.37 -3.89 24.04
CA THR A 30 -32.74 -3.46 25.30
C THR A 30 -33.21 -4.33 26.46
N VAL A 31 -34.51 -4.57 26.53
CA VAL A 31 -35.12 -5.45 27.53
C VAL A 31 -34.72 -6.91 27.31
N TYR A 32 -34.66 -7.37 26.05
CA TYR A 32 -34.17 -8.71 25.71
C TYR A 32 -32.78 -8.98 26.31
N ARG A 33 -31.84 -8.06 26.10
CA ARG A 33 -30.47 -8.19 26.63
C ARG A 33 -30.44 -8.25 28.15
N HIS A 34 -31.19 -7.38 28.82
CA HIS A 34 -31.28 -7.38 30.29
C HIS A 34 -31.85 -8.71 30.82
N LEU A 35 -32.89 -9.25 30.19
CA LEU A 35 -33.49 -10.52 30.59
C LEU A 35 -32.54 -11.70 30.35
N LYS A 36 -31.72 -11.65 29.29
CA LYS A 36 -30.70 -12.66 28.99
C LYS A 36 -29.57 -12.63 30.02
N GLU A 37 -29.02 -11.45 30.29
CA GLU A 37 -27.94 -11.25 31.27
C GLU A 37 -28.38 -11.63 32.69
N SER A 38 -29.66 -11.37 33.04
CA SER A 38 -30.21 -11.77 34.35
C SER A 38 -30.60 -13.24 34.45
N GLY A 39 -30.46 -14.02 33.36
CA GLY A 39 -30.92 -15.42 33.29
C GLY A 39 -32.44 -15.59 33.36
N ALA A 40 -33.21 -14.52 33.13
CA ALA A 40 -34.67 -14.54 33.22
C ALA A 40 -35.34 -15.15 31.99
N ILE A 41 -34.61 -15.27 30.89
CA ILE A 41 -34.97 -16.09 29.73
C ILE A 41 -34.00 -17.26 29.66
N GLY A 42 -34.52 -18.48 29.49
CA GLY A 42 -33.69 -19.70 29.54
C GLY A 42 -32.73 -19.79 28.36
N ALA A 43 -31.69 -20.61 28.49
CA ALA A 43 -30.69 -20.88 27.44
C ALA A 43 -31.29 -21.48 26.15
N THR A 44 -32.55 -21.92 26.18
CA THR A 44 -33.30 -22.49 25.06
C THR A 44 -34.32 -21.53 24.46
N ALA A 45 -34.26 -20.23 24.78
CA ALA A 45 -34.95 -19.26 23.93
C ALA A 45 -34.48 -19.52 22.49
N PRO A 46 -35.40 -19.69 21.50
CA PRO A 46 -34.98 -19.86 20.11
C PRO A 46 -33.96 -18.76 19.84
N GLN A 47 -32.74 -19.11 19.41
CA GLN A 47 -31.68 -18.15 19.12
C GLN A 47 -32.33 -16.99 18.39
N SER A 48 -32.54 -15.88 19.11
CA SER A 48 -33.49 -14.92 18.59
C SER A 48 -32.87 -14.39 17.32
N VAL A 49 -33.69 -14.11 16.31
CA VAL A 49 -33.19 -13.52 15.06
C VAL A 49 -32.29 -12.32 15.36
N ALA A 50 -32.54 -11.60 16.47
CA ALA A 50 -31.69 -10.51 16.94
C ALA A 50 -30.26 -10.93 17.37
N ASP A 51 -30.07 -12.09 18.01
CA ASP A 51 -28.73 -12.61 18.36
C ASP A 51 -27.95 -13.01 17.11
N ALA A 52 -28.59 -13.70 16.15
CA ALA A 52 -27.97 -14.05 14.87
C ALA A 52 -27.61 -12.80 14.05
N VAL A 53 -28.51 -11.81 13.99
CA VAL A 53 -28.25 -10.53 13.32
C VAL A 53 -27.12 -9.75 13.99
N LEU A 54 -26.97 -9.83 15.32
CA LEU A 54 -25.85 -9.20 16.04
C LEU A 54 -24.52 -9.86 15.69
N GLU A 55 -24.48 -11.19 15.67
CA GLU A 55 -23.28 -11.95 15.30
C GLU A 55 -22.87 -11.67 13.85
N ASP A 56 -23.83 -11.71 12.92
CA ASP A 56 -23.64 -11.37 11.51
C ASP A 56 -23.15 -9.93 11.35
N ARG A 57 -23.71 -8.99 12.12
CA ARG A 57 -23.27 -7.59 12.10
C ARG A 57 -21.83 -7.45 12.57
N THR A 58 -21.44 -8.08 13.67
CA THR A 58 -20.05 -8.04 14.16
C THR A 58 -19.08 -8.68 13.16
N MET A 59 -19.49 -9.78 12.51
CA MET A 59 -18.70 -10.41 11.46
C MET A 59 -18.52 -9.48 10.25
N LEU A 60 -19.59 -8.79 9.85
CA LEU A 60 -19.55 -7.83 8.75
C LEU A 60 -18.67 -6.62 9.07
N GLU A 61 -18.82 -6.04 10.26
CA GLU A 61 -17.99 -4.91 10.73
C GLU A 61 -16.50 -5.28 10.74
N ARG A 62 -16.17 -6.50 11.19
CA ARG A 62 -14.81 -7.03 11.15
C ARG A 62 -14.29 -7.18 9.71
N THR A 63 -15.11 -7.77 8.83
CA THR A 63 -14.74 -7.96 7.41
C THR A 63 -14.48 -6.63 6.73
N ILE A 64 -15.32 -5.62 7.00
CA ILE A 64 -15.13 -4.26 6.48
C ILE A 64 -13.82 -3.67 6.99
N ALA A 65 -13.53 -3.78 8.28
CA ALA A 65 -12.29 -3.26 8.86
C ALA A 65 -11.04 -3.92 8.24
N GLU A 66 -11.07 -5.25 8.06
CA GLU A 66 -9.99 -6.00 7.40
C GLU A 66 -9.82 -5.57 5.94
N GLN A 67 -10.93 -5.39 5.20
CA GLN A 67 -10.89 -4.92 3.81
C GLN A 67 -10.37 -3.49 3.69
N SER A 68 -10.78 -2.57 4.57
CA SER A 68 -10.28 -1.20 4.59
C SER A 68 -8.77 -1.17 4.81
N ALA A 69 -8.24 -1.97 5.73
CA ALA A 69 -6.80 -2.05 5.97
C ALA A 69 -6.03 -2.57 4.73
N VAL A 70 -6.59 -3.54 4.00
CA VAL A 70 -6.00 -4.04 2.74
C VAL A 70 -6.01 -2.95 1.66
N ILE A 71 -7.10 -2.21 1.53
CA ILE A 71 -7.22 -1.11 0.55
C ILE A 71 -6.19 0.00 0.85
N ASP A 72 -6.02 0.37 2.11
CA ASP A 72 -5.03 1.38 2.51
C ASP A 72 -3.61 0.92 2.15
N ALA A 73 -3.27 -0.34 2.47
CA ALA A 73 -1.96 -0.91 2.13
C ALA A 73 -1.70 -0.93 0.60
N LEU A 74 -2.70 -1.34 -0.19
CA LEU A 74 -2.61 -1.33 -1.66
C LEU A 74 -2.49 0.08 -2.22
N THR A 75 -3.16 1.07 -1.61
CA THR A 75 -3.08 2.47 -2.02
C THR A 75 -1.68 3.04 -1.81
N ASP A 76 -1.05 2.70 -0.68
CA ASP A 76 0.32 3.12 -0.39
C ASP A 76 1.34 2.42 -1.30
N GLU A 77 1.14 1.13 -1.60
CA GLU A 77 1.96 0.40 -2.57
C GLU A 77 1.83 0.98 -3.98
N LEU A 78 0.63 1.36 -4.40
CA LEU A 78 0.39 2.00 -5.70
C LEU A 78 1.15 3.33 -5.83
N LYS A 79 1.09 4.20 -4.82
CA LYS A 79 1.85 5.46 -4.80
C LYS A 79 3.36 5.24 -4.86
N ALA A 80 3.85 4.21 -4.16
CA ALA A 80 5.26 3.85 -4.21
C ALA A 80 5.68 3.36 -5.60
N MET A 81 4.82 2.60 -6.29
CA MET A 81 5.07 2.17 -7.66
C MET A 81 5.04 3.33 -8.65
N GLU A 82 4.09 4.27 -8.52
CA GLU A 82 4.03 5.49 -9.34
C GLU A 82 5.32 6.31 -9.20
N THR A 83 5.77 6.53 -7.96
CA THR A 83 7.03 7.25 -7.69
C THR A 83 8.23 6.57 -8.36
N ARG A 84 8.33 5.23 -8.28
CA ARG A 84 9.41 4.47 -8.93
C ARG A 84 9.33 4.55 -10.46
N ALA A 85 8.12 4.58 -11.02
CA ALA A 85 7.91 4.72 -12.45
C ALA A 85 8.39 6.10 -12.93
N ASP A 86 8.05 7.17 -12.21
CA ASP A 86 8.50 8.53 -12.50
C ASP A 86 10.03 8.65 -12.42
N GLU A 87 10.65 8.05 -11.41
CA GLU A 87 12.12 7.99 -11.28
C GLU A 87 12.77 7.24 -12.45
N ALA A 88 12.19 6.11 -12.86
CA ALA A 88 12.68 5.33 -13.99
C ALA A 88 12.54 6.10 -15.32
N GLU A 89 11.47 6.86 -15.50
CA GLU A 89 11.27 7.72 -16.67
C GLU A 89 12.29 8.86 -16.70
N ALA A 90 12.53 9.52 -15.57
CA ALA A 90 13.56 10.56 -15.46
C ALA A 90 14.97 10.03 -15.79
N GLN A 91 15.29 8.80 -15.34
CA GLN A 91 16.56 8.14 -15.67
C GLN A 91 16.66 7.80 -17.16
N ARG A 92 15.56 7.32 -17.78
CA ARG A 92 15.50 7.06 -19.22
C ARG A 92 15.79 8.33 -20.01
N ASP A 93 15.15 9.43 -19.66
CA ASP A 93 15.30 10.71 -20.36
C ASP A 93 16.73 11.27 -20.21
N LEU A 94 17.33 11.15 -19.01
CA LEU A 94 18.74 11.47 -18.79
C LEU A 94 19.66 10.65 -19.70
N LEU A 95 19.46 9.33 -19.76
CA LEU A 95 20.27 8.44 -20.60
C LEU A 95 20.10 8.76 -22.08
N GLN A 96 18.87 9.05 -22.52
CA GLN A 96 18.59 9.45 -23.90
C GLN A 96 19.31 10.76 -24.25
N GLY A 97 19.30 11.75 -23.35
CA GLY A 97 20.06 12.99 -23.51
C GLY A 97 21.56 12.73 -23.67
N ARG A 98 22.15 11.90 -22.80
CA ARG A 98 23.57 11.53 -22.90
C ARG A 98 23.91 10.81 -24.20
N VAL A 99 23.02 9.95 -24.70
CA VAL A 99 23.20 9.28 -26.00
C VAL A 99 23.22 10.31 -27.14
N LEU A 100 22.33 11.30 -27.12
CA LEU A 100 22.31 12.38 -28.12
C LEU A 100 23.59 13.22 -28.07
N ASP A 101 24.06 13.57 -26.86
CA ASP A 101 25.31 14.32 -26.69
C ASP A 101 26.53 13.54 -27.21
N LEU A 102 26.58 12.23 -26.96
CA LEU A 102 27.63 11.35 -27.48
C LEU A 102 27.55 11.25 -29.01
N GLN A 103 26.35 11.10 -29.57
CA GLN A 103 26.16 11.10 -31.02
C GLN A 103 26.64 12.41 -31.64
N ALA A 104 26.34 13.55 -31.04
CA ALA A 104 26.81 14.86 -31.49
C ALA A 104 28.34 14.98 -31.45
N GLN A 105 28.99 14.44 -30.42
CA GLN A 105 30.47 14.40 -30.32
C GLN A 105 31.12 13.47 -31.36
N THR A 106 30.42 12.42 -31.77
CA THR A 106 30.89 11.46 -32.78
C THR A 106 30.41 11.76 -34.20
N ALA A 107 29.63 12.84 -34.39
CA ALA A 107 29.14 13.22 -35.69
C ALA A 107 30.32 13.54 -36.63
N PRO A 108 30.32 13.04 -37.88
CA PRO A 108 31.40 13.32 -38.84
C PRO A 108 31.44 14.81 -39.13
N GLY A 109 32.49 15.49 -38.66
CA GLY A 109 32.65 16.94 -38.81
C GLY A 109 33.54 17.61 -37.75
N ALA A 110 33.81 16.96 -36.61
CA ALA A 110 34.73 17.49 -35.60
C ALA A 110 36.23 17.22 -35.89
N ALA A 111 36.56 16.55 -37.01
CA ALA A 111 37.91 16.12 -37.35
C ALA A 111 38.47 16.71 -38.66
N ASP A 112 37.88 17.79 -39.21
CA ASP A 112 38.47 18.51 -40.34
C ASP A 112 38.88 19.93 -39.92
N ALA A 113 40.06 20.01 -39.30
CA ALA A 113 40.93 21.15 -39.50
C ALA A 113 42.26 20.59 -40.02
N PRO A 114 42.62 20.80 -41.29
CA PRO A 114 43.98 20.51 -41.73
C PRO A 114 44.87 21.53 -41.02
N VAL A 115 45.70 21.07 -40.07
CA VAL A 115 46.86 21.85 -39.66
C VAL A 115 47.82 21.83 -40.83
N SER A 116 47.62 22.77 -41.75
CA SER A 116 48.65 23.24 -42.67
C SER A 116 49.83 23.71 -41.81
N HIS A 117 50.95 23.00 -41.91
CA HIS A 117 52.24 23.47 -41.42
C HIS A 117 53.33 23.18 -42.45
N ASP A 118 53.10 23.63 -43.68
CA ASP A 118 54.22 23.89 -44.59
C ASP A 118 54.79 25.28 -44.29
N ALA A 119 55.91 25.31 -43.59
CA ALA A 119 56.92 26.36 -43.72
C ALA A 119 58.30 25.76 -43.49
N GLU A 120 59.02 25.64 -44.58
CA GLU A 120 60.41 25.21 -44.72
C GLU A 120 61.41 26.10 -43.95
N ALA A 121 62.38 25.43 -43.34
CA ALA A 121 63.79 25.79 -43.12
C ALA A 121 64.18 27.14 -42.45
N THR A 122 64.87 27.05 -41.30
CA THR A 122 66.23 27.63 -41.16
C THR A 122 67.07 26.93 -40.08
N LYS A 123 68.18 26.36 -40.53
CA LYS A 123 69.48 26.05 -39.87
C LYS A 123 69.61 26.30 -38.36
N SER A 124 69.99 25.26 -37.60
CA SER A 124 71.33 25.15 -37.00
C SER A 124 71.53 23.79 -36.30
N THR A 125 72.61 23.09 -36.62
CA THR A 125 73.10 21.86 -35.95
C THR A 125 74.04 22.25 -34.77
N PRO A 126 74.58 21.30 -33.95
CA PRO A 126 74.13 20.84 -32.62
C PRO A 126 75.13 21.18 -31.47
N PRO A 127 75.00 20.58 -30.25
CA PRO A 127 75.99 19.54 -29.94
C PRO A 127 75.50 18.31 -29.13
N LYS A 128 76.01 17.16 -29.57
CA LYS A 128 76.41 15.92 -28.88
C LYS A 128 76.06 15.74 -27.39
N LYS A 129 75.45 14.58 -27.07
CA LYS A 129 75.97 13.68 -26.02
C LYS A 129 75.91 12.22 -26.46
N ALA A 130 76.94 11.50 -26.06
CA ALA A 130 77.35 10.18 -26.52
C ALA A 130 76.91 9.06 -25.56
N ARG A 131 77.03 7.82 -26.07
CA ARG A 131 77.05 6.51 -25.40
C ARG A 131 75.72 6.04 -24.81
N GLY A 132 75.18 4.87 -25.15
CA GLY A 132 75.64 3.79 -26.02
C GLY A 132 74.71 2.60 -25.79
N SER A 133 74.21 2.01 -26.88
CA SER A 133 73.67 0.65 -26.83
C SER A 133 74.83 -0.30 -27.03
N GLN A 134 75.03 -1.27 -26.14
CA GLN A 134 75.72 -2.49 -26.51
C GLN A 134 75.08 -3.67 -25.78
N LYS A 135 74.27 -4.42 -26.53
CA LYS A 135 74.11 -5.86 -26.32
C LYS A 135 75.37 -6.52 -26.88
N GLY A 136 75.90 -7.48 -26.13
CA GLY A 136 77.03 -8.35 -26.47
C GLY A 136 77.29 -9.23 -25.27
#